data_AF-A0A0B8NCA0-F1
#
_entry.id   AF-A0A0B8NCA0-F1
#
_cell.length_a   1.000
_cell.length_b   1.000
_cell.length_c   1.000
_cell.angle_alpha   90.00
_cell.angle_beta   90.00
_cell.angle_gamma   90.00
#
_symmetry.space_group_name_H-M   'P 1'
#
loop_
_entity.id
_entity.type
_entity.pdbx_description
1 polymer ?
#
loop_
_entity_poly.entity_id
_entity_poly.type
_entity_poly.pdbx_seq_one_letter_code
_entity_poly.pdbx_strand_id
1 'polypeptide(L)'
;MAGKGGERSSAGDPVRTLELLWREPGSGGSTRGPKQRTTLDAVIAAALEIADAEGIGALTMRSVAAKLGITPMATYTYVPGKAELVDLMLDTVYQHMPRHDLDGMPWRERVSAIAAENRALLAEHPWVAYLPTTRPPLGPGVVAKYDHELRAFDGLGLGDLEMDAALTYLLGFVTSTAQLAIDTAAAAAASGQSDHEWWERAAPLLERVFDTDRYPLAARVGTVAGQAHDSAYSADHAYEFGLARVLDGLAVLIENRRP
;
A
#
# COMPACT_ATOMS: atom_id res chain seq x y z
N MET A 1 0.81 4.16 -28.18
CA MET A 1 -0.32 4.50 -27.27
C MET A 1 0.28 5.22 -26.08
N ALA A 2 0.16 6.54 -26.03
CA ALA A 2 0.73 7.36 -24.95
C ALA A 2 -0.05 7.13 -23.65
N GLY A 3 0.66 6.75 -22.57
CA GLY A 3 0.06 6.55 -21.26
C GLY A 3 -0.51 7.86 -20.73
N LYS A 4 -1.80 7.85 -20.35
CA LYS A 4 -2.40 8.88 -19.50
C LYS A 4 -1.52 9.02 -18.25
N GLY A 5 -1.15 10.26 -17.90
CA GLY A 5 -0.25 10.57 -16.80
C GLY A 5 -0.65 9.82 -15.53
N GLY A 6 0.17 8.84 -15.16
CA GLY A 6 -0.07 7.99 -14.00
C GLY A 6 -0.13 8.83 -12.74
N GLU A 7 -0.98 8.42 -11.82
CA GLU A 7 -1.05 8.97 -10.48
C GLU A 7 0.24 8.60 -9.76
N ARG A 8 1.03 9.60 -9.37
CA ARG A 8 2.32 9.39 -8.72
C ARG A 8 2.43 10.30 -7.51
N SER A 9 2.82 9.72 -6.37
CA SER A 9 3.45 10.47 -5.28
C SER A 9 4.70 11.16 -5.82
N SER A 10 5.07 12.32 -5.28
CA SER A 10 6.27 13.10 -5.66
C SER A 10 6.28 13.69 -7.08
N ALA A 11 5.13 13.81 -7.75
CA ALA A 11 5.04 14.49 -9.05
C ALA A 11 4.94 16.03 -8.96
N GLY A 12 4.76 16.56 -7.75
CA GLY A 12 4.62 17.99 -7.44
C GLY A 12 5.92 18.71 -7.08
N ASP A 13 5.82 19.93 -6.56
CA ASP A 13 6.97 20.68 -6.02
C ASP A 13 7.37 20.11 -4.64
N PRO A 14 8.53 19.42 -4.52
CA PRO A 14 8.90 18.73 -3.29
C PRO A 14 9.09 19.66 -2.10
N VAL A 15 9.54 20.91 -2.30
CA VAL A 15 9.77 21.85 -1.19
C VAL A 15 8.44 22.27 -0.60
N ARG A 16 7.50 22.64 -1.46
CA ARG A 16 6.17 23.05 -1.04
C ARG A 16 5.37 21.92 -0.40
N THR A 17 5.53 20.69 -0.88
CA THR A 17 4.93 19.52 -0.24
C THR A 17 5.51 19.29 1.15
N LEU A 18 6.83 19.41 1.33
CA LEU A 18 7.47 19.30 2.63
C LEU A 18 6.99 20.39 3.60
N GLU A 19 6.90 21.65 3.15
CA GLU A 19 6.36 22.74 3.96
C GLU A 19 4.95 22.43 4.49
N LEU A 20 4.08 21.88 3.65
CA LEU A 20 2.72 21.47 4.03
C LEU A 20 2.73 20.29 5.01
N LEU A 21 3.53 19.26 4.74
CA LEU A 21 3.65 18.05 5.57
C LEU A 21 4.15 18.39 6.99
N TRP A 22 5.18 19.23 7.08
CA TRP A 22 5.79 19.65 8.34
C TRP A 22 5.06 20.82 9.02
N ARG A 23 3.99 21.34 8.39
CA ARG A 23 3.24 22.52 8.85
C ARG A 23 4.16 23.72 9.16
N GLU A 24 5.10 23.98 8.27
CA GLU A 24 6.14 24.99 8.46
C GLU A 24 5.51 26.41 8.58
N PRO A 25 5.75 27.15 9.68
CA PRO A 25 5.11 28.43 9.92
C PRO A 25 5.50 29.49 8.88
N GLY A 26 4.59 29.80 7.95
CA GLY A 26 4.81 30.79 6.88
C GLY A 26 4.39 30.33 5.50
N SER A 27 4.28 29.01 5.30
CA SER A 27 3.80 28.38 4.06
C SER A 27 2.27 28.37 3.89
N GLY A 28 1.53 28.51 5.01
CA GLY A 28 0.08 28.64 5.05
C GLY A 28 -0.38 30.10 4.99
N GLY A 29 -1.23 30.42 4.00
CA GLY A 29 -1.72 31.78 3.78
C GLY A 29 -2.29 32.47 5.03
N SER A 30 -1.81 33.70 5.25
CA SER A 30 -2.27 34.77 6.17
C SER A 30 -3.47 34.44 7.08
N THR A 31 -3.22 34.47 8.39
CA THR A 31 -4.19 34.44 9.50
C THR A 31 -5.16 35.64 9.54
N ARG A 32 -5.18 36.50 8.51
CA ARG A 32 -6.08 37.66 8.40
C ARG A 32 -6.95 37.54 7.15
N GLY A 33 -8.12 36.94 7.35
CA GLY A 33 -9.22 36.86 6.36
C GLY A 33 -10.52 36.38 7.04
N PRO A 34 -11.67 36.43 6.33
CA PRO A 34 -12.94 35.89 6.83
C PRO A 34 -12.78 34.44 7.29
N LYS A 35 -13.60 33.97 8.26
CA LYS A 35 -13.55 32.58 8.77
C LYS A 35 -13.47 31.59 7.61
N GLN A 36 -12.34 30.88 7.53
CA GLN A 36 -12.13 29.81 6.55
C GLN A 36 -13.24 28.77 6.73
N ARG A 37 -13.91 28.40 5.63
CA ARG A 37 -15.02 27.43 5.65
C ARG A 37 -14.52 25.98 5.80
N THR A 38 -13.22 25.74 5.63
CA THR A 38 -12.55 24.44 5.57
C THR A 38 -11.13 24.58 6.13
N THR A 39 -10.46 23.45 6.38
CA THR A 39 -9.04 23.36 6.74
C THR A 39 -8.30 22.43 5.80
N LEU A 40 -6.95 22.48 5.81
CA LEU A 40 -6.12 21.49 5.11
C LEU A 40 -6.48 20.06 5.54
N ASP A 41 -6.62 19.84 6.85
CA ASP A 41 -6.99 18.55 7.42
C ASP A 41 -8.36 18.06 6.89
N ALA A 42 -9.33 18.96 6.71
CA ALA A 42 -10.63 18.60 6.12
C ALA A 42 -10.52 18.26 4.61
N VAL A 43 -9.62 18.92 3.88
CA VAL A 43 -9.32 18.58 2.47
C VAL A 43 -8.70 17.18 2.38
N ILE A 44 -7.74 16.87 3.24
CA ILE A 44 -7.09 15.56 3.30
C ILE A 44 -8.11 14.47 3.68
N ALA A 45 -8.90 14.68 4.73
CA ALA A 45 -9.92 13.73 5.16
C ALA A 45 -10.96 13.43 4.06
N ALA A 46 -11.46 14.46 3.39
CA ALA A 46 -12.39 14.28 2.27
C ALA A 46 -11.75 13.50 1.11
N ALA A 47 -10.45 13.71 0.86
CA ALA A 47 -9.72 13.00 -0.19
C ALA A 47 -9.48 11.52 0.16
N LEU A 48 -9.14 11.21 1.42
CA LEU A 48 -9.02 9.84 1.93
C LEU A 48 -10.34 9.09 1.78
N GLU A 49 -11.45 9.67 2.23
CA GLU A 49 -12.77 9.06 2.09
C GLU A 49 -13.14 8.74 0.62
N ILE A 50 -12.74 9.59 -0.33
CA ILE A 50 -12.95 9.33 -1.77
C ILE A 50 -12.06 8.17 -2.23
N ALA A 51 -10.77 8.20 -1.88
CA ALA A 51 -9.82 7.20 -2.34
C ALA A 51 -10.10 5.81 -1.75
N ASP A 52 -10.56 5.74 -0.49
CA ASP A 52 -10.90 4.49 0.18
C ASP A 52 -12.21 3.90 -0.37
N ALA A 53 -13.20 4.73 -0.70
CA ALA A 53 -14.51 4.27 -1.17
C ALA A 53 -14.57 4.00 -2.69
N GLU A 54 -13.92 4.85 -3.48
CA GLU A 54 -14.06 4.87 -4.95
C GLU A 54 -12.72 4.63 -5.68
N GLY A 55 -11.63 4.47 -4.93
CA GLY A 55 -10.29 4.32 -5.48
C GLY A 55 -9.65 5.65 -5.89
N ILE A 56 -8.33 5.60 -6.08
CA ILE A 56 -7.51 6.79 -6.38
C ILE A 56 -7.83 7.45 -7.73
N GLY A 57 -8.40 6.67 -8.67
CA GLY A 57 -8.87 7.17 -9.96
C GLY A 57 -10.04 8.15 -9.85
N ALA A 58 -10.88 8.02 -8.82
CA ALA A 58 -12.00 8.94 -8.54
C ALA A 58 -11.54 10.24 -7.86
N LEU A 59 -10.32 10.27 -7.31
CA LEU A 59 -9.76 11.44 -6.65
C LEU A 59 -9.43 12.52 -7.68
N THR A 60 -10.13 13.65 -7.60
CA THR A 60 -9.84 14.86 -8.37
C THR A 60 -10.04 16.08 -7.48
N MET A 61 -9.39 17.20 -7.79
CA MET A 61 -9.63 18.45 -7.04
C MET A 61 -11.11 18.86 -7.06
N ARG A 62 -11.85 18.49 -8.12
CA ARG A 62 -13.29 18.74 -8.23
C ARG A 62 -14.12 17.81 -7.34
N SER A 63 -13.80 16.51 -7.25
CA SER A 63 -14.54 15.58 -6.38
C SER A 63 -14.35 15.92 -4.91
N VAL A 64 -13.13 16.31 -4.51
CA VAL A 64 -12.85 16.83 -3.15
C VAL A 64 -13.66 18.10 -2.85
N ALA A 65 -13.65 19.07 -3.77
CA ALA A 65 -14.41 20.31 -3.60
C ALA A 65 -15.92 20.06 -3.49
N ALA A 66 -16.45 19.16 -4.33
CA ALA A 66 -17.86 18.78 -4.31
C ALA A 66 -18.25 18.15 -2.97
N LYS A 67 -17.42 17.23 -2.46
CA LYS A 67 -17.62 16.57 -1.16
C LYS A 67 -17.62 17.55 0.01
N LEU A 68 -16.78 18.58 -0.05
CA LEU A 68 -16.70 19.64 0.97
C LEU A 68 -17.72 20.78 0.78
N GLY A 69 -18.50 20.79 -0.31
CA GLY A 69 -19.43 21.88 -0.62
C GLY A 69 -18.74 23.23 -0.88
N ILE A 70 -17.51 23.21 -1.42
CA ILE A 70 -16.73 24.38 -1.79
C ILE A 70 -16.46 24.41 -3.31
N THR A 71 -15.97 25.54 -3.82
CA THR A 71 -15.55 25.62 -5.22
C THR A 71 -14.20 24.90 -5.42
N PRO A 72 -13.93 24.33 -6.61
CA PRO A 72 -12.62 23.76 -6.91
C PRO A 72 -11.48 24.78 -6.69
N MET A 73 -11.70 26.04 -7.05
CA MET A 73 -10.73 27.12 -6.83
C MET A 73 -10.37 27.31 -5.35
N ALA A 74 -11.35 27.16 -4.45
CA ALA A 74 -11.10 27.23 -3.01
C ALA A 74 -10.29 26.03 -2.49
N THR A 75 -10.24 24.90 -3.19
CA THR A 75 -9.41 23.76 -2.75
C THR A 75 -7.92 24.04 -2.98
N TYR A 76 -7.60 24.77 -4.07
CA TYR A 76 -6.23 25.15 -4.41
C TYR A 76 -5.58 26.15 -3.44
N THR A 77 -6.36 26.78 -2.55
CA THR A 77 -5.79 27.62 -1.48
C THR A 77 -5.18 26.80 -0.35
N TYR A 78 -5.53 25.51 -0.25
CA TYR A 78 -5.01 24.60 0.78
C TYR A 78 -3.94 23.66 0.23
N VAL A 79 -4.16 23.14 -0.97
CA VAL A 79 -3.23 22.19 -1.61
C VAL A 79 -2.98 22.58 -3.06
N PRO A 80 -1.72 22.67 -3.53
CA PRO A 80 -1.40 23.16 -4.88
C PRO A 80 -1.96 22.29 -6.01
N GLY A 81 -2.14 20.99 -5.78
CA GLY A 81 -2.58 20.06 -6.79
C GLY A 81 -2.85 18.66 -6.26
N LYS A 82 -3.25 17.77 -7.18
CA LYS A 82 -3.55 16.36 -6.85
C LYS A 82 -2.29 15.62 -6.36
N ALA A 83 -1.11 15.90 -6.91
CA ALA A 83 0.12 15.22 -6.53
C ALA A 83 0.48 15.49 -5.06
N GLU A 84 0.45 16.77 -4.66
CA GLU A 84 0.69 17.19 -3.28
C GLU A 84 -0.40 16.66 -2.33
N LEU A 85 -1.66 16.60 -2.80
CA LEU A 85 -2.74 16.01 -2.02
C LEU A 85 -2.51 14.51 -1.77
N VAL A 86 -2.06 13.76 -2.77
CA VAL A 86 -1.73 12.35 -2.63
C VAL A 86 -0.58 12.15 -1.64
N ASP A 87 0.46 12.99 -1.69
CA ASP A 87 1.56 12.94 -0.71
C ASP A 87 1.07 13.21 0.72
N LEU A 88 0.20 14.20 0.91
CA LEU A 88 -0.41 14.52 2.21
C LEU A 88 -1.32 13.40 2.72
N MET A 89 -2.11 12.78 1.85
CA MET A 89 -2.95 11.63 2.17
C MET A 89 -2.10 10.44 2.64
N LEU A 90 -1.04 10.13 1.88
CA LEU A 90 -0.14 9.02 2.18
C LEU A 90 0.56 9.22 3.54
N ASP A 91 1.09 10.42 3.80
CA ASP A 91 1.71 10.74 5.08
C ASP A 91 0.72 10.64 6.25
N THR A 92 -0.52 11.11 6.04
CA THR A 92 -1.59 11.02 7.04
C THR A 92 -1.93 9.56 7.37
N VAL A 93 -2.04 8.69 6.36
CA VAL A 93 -2.27 7.25 6.54
C VAL A 93 -1.14 6.61 7.33
N TYR A 94 0.12 6.90 6.99
CA TYR A 94 1.28 6.38 7.74
C TYR A 94 1.39 6.93 9.16
N GLN A 95 0.92 8.15 9.41
CA GLN A 95 0.90 8.73 10.74
C GLN A 95 -0.11 8.04 11.67
N HIS A 96 -1.25 7.61 11.13
CA HIS A 96 -2.32 6.95 11.89
C HIS A 96 -2.25 5.41 11.86
N MET A 97 -1.31 4.85 11.09
CA MET A 97 -1.04 3.42 11.04
C MET A 97 -0.79 2.87 12.46
N PRO A 98 -1.60 1.89 12.91
CA PRO A 98 -1.37 1.21 14.19
C PRO A 98 0.01 0.54 14.23
N ARG A 99 0.66 0.58 15.40
CA ARG A 99 2.01 0.05 15.61
C ARG A 99 2.03 -0.86 16.83
N HIS A 100 2.55 -2.06 16.68
CA HIS A 100 2.82 -2.96 17.77
C HIS A 100 4.01 -2.47 18.57
N ASP A 101 3.97 -2.70 19.87
CA ASP A 101 5.17 -2.62 20.69
C ASP A 101 6.06 -3.81 20.36
N LEU A 102 7.28 -3.55 19.86
CA LEU A 102 8.23 -4.59 19.44
C LEU A 102 9.16 -5.02 20.58
N ASP A 103 9.08 -4.35 21.74
CA ASP A 103 10.00 -4.56 22.85
C ASP A 103 9.87 -5.98 23.43
N GLY A 104 11.01 -6.64 23.62
CA GLY A 104 11.08 -8.00 24.18
C GLY A 104 10.62 -9.12 23.24
N MET A 105 10.10 -8.81 22.05
CA MET A 105 9.69 -9.83 21.08
C MET A 105 10.90 -10.54 20.42
N PRO A 106 10.81 -11.85 20.16
CA PRO A 106 11.74 -12.55 19.27
C PRO A 106 11.78 -11.89 17.89
N TRP A 107 12.95 -11.88 17.26
CA TRP A 107 13.17 -11.10 16.04
C TRP A 107 12.22 -11.48 14.89
N ARG A 108 11.91 -12.78 14.74
CA ARG A 108 10.95 -13.27 13.74
C ARG A 108 9.55 -12.70 13.98
N GLU A 109 9.14 -12.56 15.24
CA GLU A 109 7.84 -11.99 15.61
C GLU A 109 7.82 -10.48 15.32
N ARG A 110 8.91 -9.75 15.61
CA ARG A 110 9.02 -8.33 15.26
C ARG A 110 8.84 -8.07 13.77
N VAL A 111 9.58 -8.82 12.94
CA VAL A 111 9.51 -8.69 11.46
C VAL A 111 8.13 -9.12 10.94
N SER A 112 7.53 -10.15 11.55
CA SER A 112 6.16 -10.59 11.21
C SER A 112 5.11 -9.55 11.58
N ALA A 113 5.27 -8.85 12.71
CA ALA A 113 4.39 -7.75 13.13
C ALA A 113 4.43 -6.61 12.11
N ILE A 114 5.63 -6.18 11.69
CA ILE A 114 5.78 -5.16 10.63
C ILE A 114 5.10 -5.61 9.32
N ALA A 115 5.26 -6.88 8.94
CA ALA A 115 4.62 -7.42 7.74
C ALA A 115 3.08 -7.39 7.84
N ALA A 116 2.54 -7.73 9.01
CA ALA A 116 1.10 -7.75 9.28
C ALA A 116 0.51 -6.35 9.32
N GLU A 117 1.17 -5.38 9.97
CA GLU A 117 0.76 -3.98 10.02
C GLU A 117 0.67 -3.39 8.61
N ASN A 118 1.70 -3.59 7.77
CA ASN A 118 1.69 -3.10 6.39
C ASN A 118 0.62 -3.79 5.55
N ARG A 119 0.42 -5.09 5.73
CA ARG A 119 -0.64 -5.83 5.04
C ARG A 119 -2.02 -5.28 5.42
N ALA A 120 -2.26 -5.00 6.70
CA ALA A 120 -3.51 -4.42 7.17
C ALA A 120 -3.73 -3.02 6.59
N LEU A 121 -2.68 -2.18 6.58
CA LEU A 121 -2.72 -0.85 5.97
C LEU A 121 -3.12 -0.91 4.49
N LEU A 122 -2.52 -1.81 3.72
CA LEU A 122 -2.84 -1.97 2.29
C LEU A 122 -4.24 -2.54 2.05
N ALA A 123 -4.75 -3.35 2.99
CA ALA A 123 -6.13 -3.82 2.93
C ALA A 123 -7.15 -2.70 3.24
N GLU A 124 -6.83 -1.82 4.19
CA GLU A 124 -7.66 -0.67 4.56
C GLU A 124 -7.60 0.45 3.50
N HIS A 125 -6.43 0.67 2.91
CA HIS A 125 -6.20 1.69 1.88
C HIS A 125 -5.62 1.10 0.58
N PRO A 126 -6.41 0.35 -0.22
CA PRO A 126 -5.93 -0.38 -1.41
C PRO A 126 -5.20 0.48 -2.44
N TRP A 127 -5.53 1.76 -2.53
CA TRP A 127 -4.87 2.69 -3.45
C TRP A 127 -3.38 2.87 -3.16
N VAL A 128 -2.95 2.71 -1.91
CA VAL A 128 -1.53 2.85 -1.51
C VAL A 128 -0.67 1.80 -2.23
N ALA A 129 -1.20 0.60 -2.46
CA ALA A 129 -0.47 -0.51 -3.07
C ALA A 129 0.01 -0.22 -4.51
N TYR A 130 -0.60 0.75 -5.20
CA TYR A 130 -0.26 1.07 -6.60
C TYR A 130 0.43 2.43 -6.75
N LEU A 131 0.68 3.15 -5.65
CA LEU A 131 1.39 4.42 -5.72
C LEU A 131 2.90 4.20 -5.93
N PRO A 132 3.49 4.74 -7.00
CA PRO A 132 4.93 4.71 -7.17
C PRO A 132 5.60 5.71 -6.22
N THR A 133 6.15 5.22 -5.11
CA THR A 133 6.87 6.01 -4.12
C THR A 133 8.37 6.03 -4.42
N THR A 134 8.77 6.49 -5.61
CA THR A 134 10.20 6.50 -5.99
C THR A 134 10.99 7.62 -5.31
N ARG A 135 10.34 8.72 -4.95
CA ARG A 135 10.92 9.86 -4.20
C ARG A 135 9.90 10.50 -3.25
N PRO A 136 9.30 9.75 -2.32
CA PRO A 136 8.25 10.29 -1.47
C PRO A 136 8.81 11.46 -0.65
N PRO A 137 8.09 12.59 -0.54
CA PRO A 137 8.46 13.63 0.40
C PRO A 137 8.53 13.04 1.81
N LEU A 138 9.64 13.28 2.52
CA LEU A 138 9.85 12.78 3.88
C LEU A 138 9.04 13.61 4.88
N GLY A 139 7.73 13.39 4.92
CA GLY A 139 6.83 13.93 5.94
C GLY A 139 6.93 13.19 7.28
N PRO A 140 6.29 13.72 8.33
CA PRO A 140 6.36 13.14 9.67
C PRO A 140 5.79 11.71 9.73
N GLY A 141 4.71 11.40 9.01
CA GLY A 141 4.15 10.06 8.94
C GLY A 141 5.09 9.06 8.25
N VAL A 142 5.64 9.43 7.10
CA VAL A 142 6.62 8.63 6.34
C VAL A 142 7.85 8.33 7.20
N VAL A 143 8.44 9.36 7.83
CA VAL A 143 9.64 9.19 8.67
C VAL A 143 9.32 8.34 9.91
N ALA A 144 8.19 8.59 10.57
CA ALA A 144 7.80 7.83 11.75
C ALA A 144 7.54 6.35 11.42
N LYS A 145 6.95 6.05 10.25
CA LYS A 145 6.75 4.67 9.79
C LYS A 145 8.09 4.00 9.54
N TYR A 146 8.97 4.64 8.76
CA TYR A 146 10.28 4.08 8.44
C TYR A 146 11.13 3.79 9.70
N ASP A 147 11.15 4.72 10.66
CA ASP A 147 11.84 4.53 11.94
C ASP A 147 11.29 3.34 12.73
N HIS A 148 9.96 3.21 12.83
CA HIS A 148 9.31 2.08 13.51
C HIS A 148 9.65 0.73 12.87
N GLU A 149 9.62 0.67 11.54
CA GLU A 149 9.86 -0.56 10.80
C GLU A 149 11.31 -1.04 10.89
N LEU A 150 12.27 -0.10 10.89
CA LEU A 150 13.68 -0.41 11.10
C LEU A 150 13.96 -1.01 12.48
N ARG A 151 13.21 -0.63 13.53
CA ARG A 151 13.38 -1.19 14.88
C ARG A 151 13.15 -2.70 14.95
N ALA A 152 12.41 -3.29 14.01
CA ALA A 152 12.29 -4.75 13.93
C ALA A 152 13.62 -5.45 13.64
N PHE A 153 14.55 -4.74 12.99
CA PHE A 153 15.88 -5.21 12.60
C PHE A 153 17.00 -4.73 13.52
N ASP A 154 16.73 -3.71 14.34
CA ASP A 154 17.72 -3.17 15.27
C ASP A 154 18.19 -4.23 16.29
N GLY A 155 19.48 -4.15 16.61
CA GLY A 155 20.17 -5.08 17.50
C GLY A 155 20.39 -6.50 16.95
N LEU A 156 20.18 -6.76 15.65
CA LEU A 156 20.35 -8.08 15.03
C LEU A 156 21.72 -8.35 14.40
N GLY A 157 22.67 -7.41 14.52
CA GLY A 157 24.00 -7.54 13.90
C GLY A 157 24.02 -7.26 12.39
N LEU A 158 22.97 -6.62 11.86
CA LEU A 158 22.92 -6.08 10.50
C LEU A 158 23.51 -4.67 10.50
N GLY A 159 24.26 -4.32 9.45
CA GLY A 159 24.62 -2.93 9.20
C GLY A 159 23.45 -2.12 8.62
N ASP A 160 23.53 -0.79 8.64
CA ASP A 160 22.44 0.10 8.22
C ASP A 160 21.92 -0.18 6.80
N LEU A 161 22.83 -0.45 5.85
CA LEU A 161 22.47 -0.81 4.47
C LEU A 161 21.74 -2.16 4.38
N GLU A 162 22.09 -3.11 5.25
CA GLU A 162 21.43 -4.42 5.30
C GLU A 162 20.05 -4.31 5.94
N MET A 163 19.88 -3.44 6.95
CA MET A 163 18.57 -3.16 7.55
C MET A 163 17.61 -2.53 6.53
N ASP A 164 18.05 -1.50 5.80
CA ASP A 164 17.27 -0.87 4.73
C ASP A 164 16.91 -1.87 3.61
N ALA A 165 17.87 -2.69 3.18
CA ALA A 165 17.63 -3.72 2.16
C ALA A 165 16.68 -4.82 2.65
N ALA A 166 16.81 -5.27 3.91
CA ALA A 166 15.93 -6.27 4.51
C ALA A 166 14.49 -5.77 4.64
N LEU A 167 14.34 -4.50 5.06
CA LEU A 167 13.03 -3.85 5.12
C LEU A 167 12.42 -3.73 3.72
N THR A 168 13.19 -3.25 2.74
CA THR A 168 12.76 -3.15 1.34
C THR A 168 12.30 -4.51 0.79
N TYR A 169 13.06 -5.57 1.08
CA TYR A 169 12.72 -6.93 0.66
C TYR A 169 11.40 -7.42 1.28
N LEU A 170 11.20 -7.19 2.59
CA LEU A 170 9.96 -7.52 3.30
C LEU A 170 8.77 -6.76 2.71
N LEU A 171 8.87 -5.43 2.61
CA LEU A 171 7.77 -4.58 2.13
C LEU A 171 7.44 -4.85 0.66
N GLY A 172 8.41 -5.20 -0.18
CA GLY A 172 8.18 -5.62 -1.56
C GLY A 172 7.34 -6.90 -1.62
N PHE A 173 7.65 -7.89 -0.77
CA PHE A 173 6.84 -9.10 -0.63
C PHE A 173 5.41 -8.82 -0.15
N VAL A 174 5.26 -8.00 0.90
CA VAL A 174 3.94 -7.62 1.45
C VAL A 174 3.11 -6.89 0.39
N THR A 175 3.71 -5.92 -0.31
CA THR A 175 3.04 -5.17 -1.37
C THR A 175 2.57 -6.09 -2.49
N SER A 176 3.43 -7.00 -2.96
CA SER A 176 3.08 -7.92 -4.05
C SER A 176 1.93 -8.86 -3.69
N THR A 177 1.90 -9.38 -2.46
CA THR A 177 0.82 -10.27 -2.01
C THR A 177 -0.47 -9.51 -1.71
N ALA A 178 -0.38 -8.28 -1.20
CA ALA A 178 -1.53 -7.40 -0.99
C ALA A 178 -2.18 -6.98 -2.33
N GLN A 179 -1.38 -6.57 -3.32
CA GLN A 179 -1.89 -6.25 -4.67
C GLN A 179 -2.69 -7.42 -5.25
N LEU A 180 -2.22 -8.64 -5.07
CA LEU A 180 -2.92 -9.82 -5.58
C LEU A 180 -4.26 -10.05 -4.88
N ALA A 181 -4.34 -9.83 -3.57
CA ALA A 181 -5.61 -9.84 -2.83
C ALA A 181 -6.57 -8.73 -3.32
N ILE A 182 -6.05 -7.53 -3.53
CA ILE A 182 -6.81 -6.36 -3.99
C ILE A 182 -7.36 -6.61 -5.41
N ASP A 183 -6.53 -7.10 -6.33
CA ASP A 183 -6.91 -7.39 -7.71
C ASP A 183 -7.99 -8.49 -7.78
N THR A 184 -7.85 -9.55 -6.98
CA THR A 184 -8.88 -10.61 -6.87
C THR A 184 -10.20 -10.05 -6.36
N ALA A 185 -10.19 -9.28 -5.28
CA ALA A 185 -11.40 -8.66 -4.75
C ALA A 185 -12.06 -7.71 -5.76
N ALA A 186 -11.27 -6.92 -6.48
CA ALA A 186 -11.75 -6.00 -7.51
C ALA A 186 -12.36 -6.75 -8.71
N ALA A 187 -11.75 -7.85 -9.15
CA ALA A 187 -12.27 -8.69 -10.24
C ALA A 187 -13.61 -9.35 -9.86
N ALA A 188 -13.73 -9.83 -8.61
CA ALA A 188 -14.98 -10.39 -8.12
C ALA A 188 -16.10 -9.34 -8.06
N ALA A 189 -15.81 -8.15 -7.53
CA ALA A 189 -16.76 -7.05 -7.47
C ALA A 189 -17.22 -6.57 -8.86
N ALA A 190 -16.30 -6.45 -9.82
CA ALA A 190 -16.61 -5.99 -11.17
C ALA A 190 -17.42 -7.00 -12.00
N SER A 191 -17.17 -8.30 -11.80
CA SER A 191 -17.85 -9.38 -12.54
C SER A 191 -19.17 -9.82 -11.90
N GLY A 192 -19.42 -9.43 -10.64
CA GLY A 192 -20.54 -9.90 -9.83
C GLY A 192 -20.49 -11.40 -9.54
N GLN A 193 -19.32 -12.01 -9.67
CA GLN A 193 -19.07 -13.44 -9.49
C GLN A 193 -17.85 -13.61 -8.60
N SER A 194 -17.89 -14.59 -7.70
CA SER A 194 -16.71 -15.05 -6.97
C SER A 194 -15.74 -15.79 -7.91
N ASP A 195 -14.48 -15.90 -7.48
CA ASP A 195 -13.47 -16.69 -8.19
C ASP A 195 -13.91 -18.15 -8.38
N HIS A 196 -14.54 -18.74 -7.36
CA HIS A 196 -15.09 -20.09 -7.43
C HIS A 196 -16.13 -20.22 -8.56
N GLU A 197 -17.13 -19.34 -8.60
CA GLU A 197 -18.16 -19.35 -9.65
C GLU A 197 -17.56 -19.15 -11.05
N TRP A 198 -16.53 -18.31 -11.16
CA TRP A 198 -15.80 -18.14 -12.41
C TRP A 198 -15.13 -19.46 -12.83
N TRP A 199 -14.49 -20.16 -11.89
CA TRP A 199 -13.81 -21.44 -12.13
C TRP A 199 -14.79 -22.56 -12.47
N GLU A 200 -15.92 -22.68 -11.79
CA GLU A 200 -16.97 -23.64 -12.13
C GLU A 200 -17.46 -23.46 -13.57
N ARG A 201 -17.59 -22.21 -14.02
CA ARG A 201 -17.95 -21.91 -15.42
C ARG A 201 -16.84 -22.19 -16.42
N ALA A 202 -15.59 -21.94 -16.06
CA ALA A 202 -14.43 -22.08 -16.95
C ALA A 202 -13.97 -23.55 -17.07
N ALA A 203 -14.12 -24.36 -16.02
CA ALA A 203 -13.59 -25.72 -15.94
C ALA A 203 -14.00 -26.61 -17.13
N PRO A 204 -15.29 -26.67 -17.57
CA PRO A 204 -15.68 -27.54 -18.69
C PRO A 204 -15.08 -27.13 -20.05
N LEU A 205 -14.71 -25.85 -20.22
CA LEU A 205 -13.97 -25.42 -21.40
C LEU A 205 -12.51 -25.81 -21.28
N LEU A 206 -11.89 -25.55 -20.13
CA LEU A 206 -10.49 -25.86 -19.87
C LEU A 206 -10.21 -27.36 -20.02
N GLU A 207 -11.07 -28.25 -19.50
CA GLU A 207 -10.94 -29.70 -19.71
C GLU A 207 -10.91 -30.10 -21.20
N ARG A 208 -11.57 -29.34 -22.08
CA ARG A 208 -11.60 -29.64 -23.52
C ARG A 208 -10.44 -29.04 -24.31
N VAL A 209 -9.93 -27.89 -23.89
CA VAL A 209 -8.94 -27.12 -24.66
C VAL A 209 -7.53 -27.17 -24.07
N PHE A 210 -7.40 -27.50 -22.79
CA PHE A 210 -6.11 -27.52 -22.10
C PHE A 210 -5.44 -28.88 -22.31
N ASP A 211 -4.46 -28.88 -23.21
CA ASP A 211 -3.65 -30.05 -23.54
C ASP A 211 -2.69 -30.38 -22.38
N THR A 212 -3.08 -31.35 -21.55
CA THR A 212 -2.32 -31.79 -20.38
C THR A 212 -1.03 -32.52 -20.76
N ASP A 213 -0.96 -33.11 -21.95
CA ASP A 213 0.26 -33.78 -22.43
C ASP A 213 1.31 -32.76 -22.84
N ARG A 214 0.86 -31.62 -23.40
CA ARG A 214 1.70 -30.48 -23.72
C ARG A 214 2.11 -29.65 -22.50
N TYR A 215 1.24 -29.56 -21.48
CA TYR A 215 1.47 -28.76 -20.27
C TYR A 215 1.35 -29.56 -18.95
N PRO A 216 2.11 -30.66 -18.78
CA PRO A 216 1.89 -31.61 -17.69
C PRO A 216 2.15 -31.03 -16.30
N LEU A 217 3.14 -30.12 -16.17
CA LEU A 217 3.42 -29.46 -14.89
C LEU A 217 2.32 -28.49 -14.49
N ALA A 218 1.83 -27.68 -15.42
CA ALA A 218 0.76 -26.73 -15.16
C ALA A 218 -0.56 -27.45 -14.85
N ALA A 219 -0.84 -28.56 -15.54
CA ALA A 219 -1.98 -29.41 -15.23
C ALA A 219 -1.92 -29.97 -13.80
N ARG A 220 -0.79 -30.58 -13.43
CA ARG A 220 -0.62 -31.16 -12.09
C ARG A 220 -0.69 -30.11 -11.00
N VAL A 221 0.05 -29.00 -11.13
CA VAL A 221 0.09 -27.94 -10.11
C VAL A 221 -1.23 -27.20 -10.03
N GLY A 222 -1.80 -26.80 -11.18
CA GLY A 222 -3.07 -26.07 -11.24
C GLY A 222 -4.24 -26.87 -10.68
N THR A 223 -4.29 -28.18 -10.90
CA THR A 223 -5.32 -29.05 -10.31
C THR A 223 -5.23 -29.05 -8.78
N VAL A 224 -4.03 -29.24 -8.23
CA VAL A 224 -3.83 -29.27 -6.77
C VAL A 224 -4.11 -27.91 -6.14
N ALA A 225 -3.63 -26.82 -6.76
CA ALA A 225 -3.89 -25.46 -6.28
C ALA A 225 -5.38 -25.12 -6.33
N GLY A 226 -6.05 -25.43 -7.45
CA GLY A 226 -7.49 -25.24 -7.63
C GLY A 226 -8.32 -25.97 -6.57
N GLN A 227 -7.99 -27.24 -6.29
CA GLN A 227 -8.66 -28.03 -5.26
C GLN A 227 -8.40 -27.52 -3.84
N ALA A 228 -7.20 -27.02 -3.56
CA ALA A 228 -6.82 -26.56 -2.22
C ALA A 228 -7.38 -25.18 -1.88
N HIS A 229 -7.53 -24.30 -2.87
CA HIS A 229 -7.88 -22.89 -2.67
C HIS A 229 -9.24 -22.49 -3.21
N ASP A 230 -9.95 -23.44 -3.85
CA ASP A 230 -11.21 -23.19 -4.54
C ASP A 230 -11.16 -22.02 -5.54
N SER A 231 -9.96 -21.81 -6.08
CA SER A 231 -9.55 -20.68 -6.91
C SER A 231 -8.21 -21.00 -7.55
N ALA A 232 -7.81 -20.23 -8.57
CA ALA A 232 -6.48 -20.37 -9.18
C ALA A 232 -5.35 -20.12 -8.17
N TYR A 233 -5.64 -19.32 -7.14
CA TYR A 233 -4.66 -18.73 -6.27
C TYR A 233 -5.31 -18.20 -4.99
N SER A 234 -4.64 -18.37 -3.84
CA SER A 234 -5.01 -17.76 -2.57
C SER A 234 -3.94 -16.76 -2.12
N ALA A 235 -4.33 -15.49 -1.98
CA ALA A 235 -3.43 -14.43 -1.51
C ALA A 235 -3.02 -14.63 -0.04
N ASP A 236 -3.94 -15.13 0.79
CA ASP A 236 -3.65 -15.49 2.19
C ASP A 236 -2.60 -16.60 2.26
N HIS A 237 -2.80 -17.69 1.50
CA HIS A 237 -1.86 -18.81 1.51
C HIS A 237 -0.47 -18.39 1.02
N ALA A 238 -0.40 -17.59 -0.03
CA ALA A 238 0.87 -17.10 -0.55
C ALA A 238 1.56 -16.11 0.39
N TYR A 239 0.79 -15.31 1.15
CA TYR A 239 1.34 -14.47 2.20
C TYR A 239 1.94 -15.34 3.33
N GLU A 240 1.21 -16.31 3.84
CA GLU A 240 1.72 -17.20 4.90
C GLU A 240 2.97 -17.97 4.47
N PHE A 241 2.91 -18.60 3.29
CA PHE A 241 4.04 -19.32 2.73
C PHE A 241 5.23 -18.40 2.49
N GLY A 242 4.99 -17.25 1.84
CA GLY A 242 6.03 -16.31 1.47
C GLY A 242 6.70 -15.64 2.66
N LEU A 243 5.93 -15.25 3.69
CA LEU A 243 6.46 -14.65 4.91
C LEU A 243 7.42 -15.62 5.61
N ALA A 244 7.03 -16.89 5.72
CA ALA A 244 7.91 -17.91 6.29
C ALA A 244 9.22 -18.03 5.49
N ARG A 245 9.18 -17.97 4.15
CA ARG A 245 10.39 -18.01 3.30
C ARG A 245 11.24 -16.75 3.43
N VAL A 246 10.63 -15.57 3.54
CA VAL A 246 11.33 -14.30 3.79
C VAL A 246 12.09 -14.37 5.11
N LEU A 247 11.43 -14.82 6.17
CA LEU A 247 12.05 -14.99 7.49
C LEU A 247 13.19 -16.02 7.46
N ASP A 248 12.99 -17.17 6.81
CA ASP A 248 14.03 -18.20 6.68
C ASP A 248 15.25 -17.68 5.90
N GLY A 249 15.03 -16.87 4.86
CA GLY A 249 16.10 -16.23 4.11
C GLY A 249 16.89 -15.21 4.94
N LEU A 250 16.21 -14.37 5.72
CA LEU A 250 16.83 -13.39 6.60
C LEU A 250 17.57 -14.06 7.79
N ALA A 251 17.08 -15.21 8.26
CA ALA A 251 17.70 -15.96 9.33
C ALA A 251 19.15 -16.35 9.00
N VAL A 252 19.46 -16.65 7.73
CA VAL A 252 20.83 -16.95 7.28
C VAL A 252 21.79 -15.77 7.54
N LEU A 253 21.30 -14.53 7.47
CA LEU A 253 22.11 -13.34 7.77
C LEU A 253 22.17 -13.05 9.26
N ILE A 254 21.04 -13.17 9.95
CA ILE A 254 20.87 -12.76 11.35
C ILE A 254 21.45 -13.79 12.33
N GLU A 255 21.16 -15.08 12.12
CA GLU A 255 21.51 -16.15 13.08
C GLU A 255 22.98 -16.53 13.01
N ASN A 256 23.61 -16.45 11.82
CA ASN A 256 25.04 -16.67 11.66
C ASN A 256 25.90 -15.56 12.29
N ARG A 257 25.29 -14.46 12.74
CA ARG A 257 25.95 -13.29 13.33
C ARG A 257 25.58 -13.05 14.79
N ARG A 258 24.59 -13.78 15.31
CA ARG A 258 24.31 -13.78 16.76
C ARG A 258 25.44 -14.53 17.47
N PRO A 259 26.11 -13.91 18.46
CA PRO A 259 27.13 -14.58 19.26
C PRO A 259 26.52 -15.70 20.12
#